data_AF-A0A5C1IT62-F1
#
_entry.id   AF-A0A5C1IT62-F1
#
_cell.length_a   1.000
_cell.length_b   1.000
_cell.length_c   1.000
_cell.angle_alpha   90.00
_cell.angle_beta   90.00
_cell.angle_gamma   90.00
#
_symmetry.space_group_name_H-M   'P 1'
#
loop_
_entity.id
_entity.type
_entity.pdbx_description
1 polymer ?
#
loop_
_entity_poly.entity_id
_entity_poly.type
_entity_poly.pdbx_seq_one_letter_code
_entity_poly.pdbx_strand_id
1 'polypeptide(L)' 'KASLQLETVHETALQKIRQLEDTSRYQRREEVEVAVNQAPRFITQLNGPSKLVEGQSAHYECRIEPYPDPTMRVEW' A
#
# COMPACT_ATOMS: atom_id res chain seq x y z
N LYS A 1 -40.89 -13.80 -45.20
CA LYS A 1 -40.20 -14.29 -43.97
C LYS A 1 -38.84 -13.59 -43.93
N ALA A 2 -38.57 -12.76 -42.91
CA ALA A 2 -37.27 -12.12 -42.76
C ALA A 2 -36.36 -13.04 -41.93
N SER A 3 -35.26 -13.49 -42.53
CA SER A 3 -34.21 -14.24 -41.84
C SER A 3 -33.35 -13.27 -41.04
N LEU A 4 -33.29 -13.44 -39.72
CA LEU A 4 -32.38 -12.68 -38.87
C LEU A 4 -30.95 -13.16 -39.13
N GLN A 5 -30.11 -12.25 -39.59
CA GLN A 5 -28.71 -12.51 -39.86
C GLN A 5 -27.94 -12.40 -38.53
N LEU A 6 -27.48 -13.53 -38.00
CA LEU A 6 -26.82 -13.64 -36.69
C LEU A 6 -25.29 -13.54 -36.79
N GLU A 7 -24.77 -13.40 -38.01
CA GLU A 7 -23.33 -13.37 -38.28
C GLU A 7 -22.79 -11.95 -38.11
N THR A 8 -21.56 -11.86 -37.60
CA THR A 8 -20.86 -10.59 -37.41
C THR A 8 -20.38 -10.09 -38.77
N VAL A 9 -21.08 -9.10 -39.34
CA VAL A 9 -20.83 -8.56 -40.69
C VAL A 9 -19.46 -7.87 -40.82
N HIS A 10 -18.83 -7.50 -39.69
CA HIS A 10 -17.52 -6.86 -39.67
C HIS A 10 -16.65 -7.41 -38.53
N GLU A 11 -15.78 -8.36 -38.85
CA GLU A 11 -14.82 -8.97 -37.93
C GLU A 11 -13.88 -7.94 -37.27
N THR A 12 -13.50 -6.90 -38.02
CA THR A 12 -12.68 -5.78 -37.52
C THR A 12 -13.40 -4.94 -36.46
N ALA A 13 -14.71 -4.75 -36.59
CA ALA A 13 -15.51 -4.05 -35.59
C ALA A 13 -15.59 -4.86 -34.30
N LEU A 14 -15.76 -6.18 -34.40
CA LEU A 14 -15.78 -7.08 -33.24
C LEU A 14 -14.46 -7.06 -32.47
N GLN A 15 -13.32 -7.08 -33.17
CA GLN A 15 -12.01 -6.96 -32.53
C GLN A 15 -11.85 -5.62 -31.79
N LYS A 16 -12.30 -4.53 -32.41
CA LYS A 16 -12.23 -3.19 -31.80
C LYS A 16 -13.15 -3.06 -30.59
N ILE A 17 -14.35 -3.66 -30.64
CA ILE A 17 -15.26 -3.74 -29.49
C ILE A 17 -14.60 -4.50 -28.35
N ARG A 18 -14.05 -5.69 -28.61
CA ARG A 18 -13.33 -6.48 -27.59
C ARG A 18 -12.18 -5.73 -26.95
N GLN A 19 -11.44 -4.94 -27.73
CA GLN A 19 -10.34 -4.11 -27.21
C GLN A 19 -10.83 -2.94 -26.34
N LEU A 20 -11.98 -2.35 -26.68
CA LEU A 20 -12.57 -1.24 -25.90
C LEU A 20 -13.29 -1.73 -24.64
N GLU A 21 -13.84 -2.95 -24.69
CA GLU A 21 -14.45 -3.66 -23.56
C GLU A 21 -13.40 -4.27 -22.61
N ASP A 22 -12.14 -4.34 -23.03
CA ASP A 22 -11.01 -4.75 -22.21
C ASP A 22 -10.71 -3.71 -21.12
N THR A 23 -11.58 -3.72 -20.11
CA THR A 23 -11.49 -2.90 -18.90
C THR A 23 -10.34 -3.31 -17.99
N SER A 24 -9.58 -4.37 -18.32
CA SER A 24 -8.39 -4.79 -17.55
C SER A 24 -7.34 -3.69 -17.47
N ARG A 25 -7.22 -2.85 -18.52
CA ARG A 25 -6.31 -1.69 -18.54
C ARG A 25 -6.74 -0.57 -17.58
N TYR A 26 -8.01 -0.53 -17.22
CA TYR A 26 -8.60 0.44 -16.31
C TYR A 26 -8.99 -0.17 -14.97
N GLN A 27 -8.52 -1.39 -14.67
CA GLN A 27 -8.68 -1.98 -13.36
C GLN A 27 -7.91 -1.09 -12.38
N ARG A 28 -8.67 -0.25 -11.65
CA ARG A 28 -8.16 0.58 -10.57
C ARG A 28 -7.33 -0.34 -9.68
N ARG A 29 -6.04 -0.04 -9.52
CA ARG A 29 -5.21 -0.74 -8.55
C ARG A 29 -5.90 -0.57 -7.20
N GLU A 30 -6.47 -1.65 -6.68
CA GLU A 30 -6.89 -1.69 -5.29
C GLU A 30 -5.61 -1.57 -4.48
N GLU A 31 -5.45 -0.44 -3.80
CA GLU A 31 -4.37 -0.25 -2.85
C GLU A 31 -4.68 -1.19 -1.68
N VAL A 32 -4.00 -2.33 -1.65
CA VAL A 32 -4.14 -3.30 -0.56
C VAL A 32 -3.54 -2.64 0.69
N GLU A 33 -4.41 -2.18 1.59
CA GLU A 33 -3.97 -1.78 2.93
C GLU A 33 -3.36 -3.00 3.61
N VAL A 34 -2.03 -2.98 3.78
CA VAL A 34 -1.32 -4.02 4.52
C VAL A 34 -1.72 -3.88 5.99
N ALA A 35 -2.64 -4.74 6.44
CA ALA A 35 -3.04 -4.80 7.83
C ALA A 35 -1.84 -5.14 8.71
N VAL A 36 -1.40 -4.16 9.50
CA VAL A 36 -0.30 -4.31 10.43
C VAL A 36 -0.82 -5.05 11.68
N ASN A 37 -0.60 -6.36 11.73
CA ASN A 37 -1.10 -7.24 12.81
C ASN A 37 -0.08 -7.50 13.93
N GLN A 38 1.00 -6.72 14.00
CA GLN A 38 2.10 -6.92 14.95
C GLN A 38 2.10 -5.81 16.00
N ALA A 39 2.26 -6.18 17.27
CA ALA A 39 2.38 -5.20 18.35
C ALA A 39 3.69 -4.41 18.24
N PRO A 40 3.70 -3.11 18.62
CA PRO A 40 4.91 -2.29 18.62
C PRO A 40 6.02 -2.90 19.49
N ARG A 41 7.23 -2.99 18.95
CA ARG A 41 8.42 -3.50 19.63
C ARG A 41 9.64 -2.64 19.35
N PHE A 42 10.51 -2.50 20.36
CA PHE A 42 11.81 -1.87 20.17
C PHE A 42 12.74 -2.79 19.38
N ILE A 43 13.21 -2.28 18.24
CA ILE A 43 14.25 -2.90 17.42
C ILE A 43 15.62 -2.59 17.99
N THR A 44 15.78 -1.37 18.50
CA THR A 44 16.99 -0.93 19.19
C THR A 44 16.63 -0.48 20.59
N GLN A 45 17.47 -0.82 21.57
CA GLN A 45 17.39 -0.19 22.88
C GLN A 45 17.64 1.31 22.77
N LEU A 46 17.27 2.06 23.82
CA LEU A 46 17.56 3.49 23.92
C LEU A 46 19.07 3.69 23.88
N ASN A 47 19.54 4.32 22.81
CA ASN A 47 20.94 4.69 22.65
C ASN A 47 21.10 6.15 23.08
N GLY A 48 22.00 6.38 24.02
CA GLY A 48 22.32 7.72 24.52
C GLY A 48 23.43 7.67 25.57
N PRO A 49 23.81 8.81 26.15
CA PRO A 49 24.93 8.88 27.07
C PRO A 49 24.60 8.17 28.39
N SER A 50 25.41 7.19 28.79
CA SER A 50 25.23 6.47 30.06
C SER A 50 25.68 7.28 31.29
N LYS A 51 26.44 8.36 31.06
CA LYS A 51 26.92 9.28 32.08
C LYS A 51 26.73 10.70 31.55
N LEU A 52 26.07 11.54 32.34
CA LEU A 52 25.90 12.96 32.07
C LEU A 52 26.44 13.77 33.24
N VAL A 53 27.00 14.94 32.93
CA VAL A 53 27.34 15.97 33.91
C VAL A 53 26.23 17.01 33.93
N GLU A 54 25.98 17.61 35.10
CA GLU A 54 25.00 18.67 35.26
C GLU A 54 25.21 19.81 34.24
N GLY A 55 24.13 20.26 33.62
CA GLY A 55 24.16 21.28 32.56
C GLY A 55 24.44 20.74 31.15
N GLN A 56 24.70 19.44 30.97
CA GLN A 56 24.86 18.85 29.63
C GLN A 56 23.53 18.38 29.05
N SER A 57 23.38 18.50 27.72
CA SER A 57 22.23 17.96 27.00
C SER A 57 22.40 16.46 26.73
N ALA A 58 21.32 15.71 26.89
CA ALA A 58 21.26 14.30 26.54
C ALA A 58 20.38 14.10 25.31
N HIS A 59 20.84 13.29 24.36
CA HIS A 59 20.04 12.81 23.25
C HIS A 59 19.88 11.30 23.36
N TYR A 60 18.63 10.83 23.25
CA TYR A 60 18.31 9.41 23.23
C TYR A 60 17.52 9.08 21.97
N GLU A 61 17.90 7.99 21.32
CA GLU A 61 17.23 7.48 20.12
C GLU A 61 16.86 6.01 20.27
N CYS A 62 15.77 5.61 19.63
CA CYS A 62 15.38 4.22 19.49
C CYS A 62 14.58 4.01 18.20
N ARG A 63 14.40 2.75 17.79
CA ARG A 63 13.58 2.37 16.65
C ARG A 63 12.50 1.40 17.08
N ILE A 64 11.29 1.60 16.54
CA ILE A 64 10.10 0.79 16.82
C ILE A 64 9.59 0.22 15.50
N GLU A 65 9.21 -1.05 15.52
CA GLU A 65 8.45 -1.72 14.46
C GLU A 65 7.09 -2.15 15.02
N PRO A 66 6.06 -2.27 14.18
CA PRO A 66 6.06 -2.14 12.72
C PRO A 66 5.91 -0.70 12.21
N TYR A 67 6.48 -0.41 11.02
CA TYR A 67 6.29 0.85 10.29
C TYR A 67 6.17 0.58 8.78
N PRO A 68 5.23 1.20 8.05
CA PRO A 68 4.26 2.21 8.51
C PRO A 68 3.03 1.57 9.18
N ASP A 69 2.70 2.03 10.40
CA ASP A 69 1.47 1.67 11.12
C ASP A 69 0.74 2.95 11.55
N PRO A 70 -0.47 3.23 11.02
CA PRO A 70 -1.23 4.44 11.36
C PRO A 70 -1.83 4.41 12.77
N THR A 71 -1.85 3.26 13.44
CA THR A 71 -2.40 3.10 14.80
C THR A 71 -1.35 3.19 15.89
N MET A 72 -0.07 3.11 15.53
CA MET A 72 1.05 3.15 16.48
C MET A 72 1.13 4.52 17.18
N ARG A 73 1.30 4.50 18.51
CA ARG A 73 1.45 5.70 19.36
C ARG A 73 2.76 5.63 20.15
N VAL A 74 3.47 6.75 20.23
CA VAL A 74 4.70 6.91 21.01
C VAL A 74 4.50 8.06 22.00
N GLU A 75 4.82 7.82 23.27
CA GLU A 75 4.74 8.78 24.37
C GLU A 75 6.14 8.98 24.99
N TRP A 76 6.43 10.19 25.48
CA TRP A 76 7.71 10.59 26.07
C TRP A 76 7.54 11.03 27.53
#